data_AF-A0A1S9ACK8-F1
#
_entry.id   AF-A0A1S9ACK8-F1
#
_cell.length_a   1.000
_cell.length_b   1.000
_cell.length_c   1.000
_cell.angle_alpha   90.00
_cell.angle_beta   90.00
_cell.angle_gamma   90.00
#
_symmetry.space_group_name_H-M   'P 1'
#
loop_
_entity.id
_entity.type
_entity.pdbx_description
1 polymer ?
#
loop_
_entity_poly.entity_id
_entity_poly.type
_entity_poly.pdbx_seq_one_letter_code
_entity_poly.pdbx_strand_id
1 'polypeptide(L)'
;MASELSVWYAKDEQDLDDARLAMLAATNKPATIDFVEIPLSVVQEAGLKVVESLPTVGPEALKSRHRDIADLDLDSLQTVAKIIQRLLSEDKAKRLTAGQCKTMLKQAIANNRFSANELAEGISSKL
;
A
#
# COMPACT_ATOMS: atom_id res chain seq x y z
N MET A 1 -19.56 1.98 -12.23
CA MET A 1 -18.55 1.72 -11.18
C MET A 1 -17.31 2.47 -11.60
N ALA A 2 -16.85 3.42 -10.79
CA ALA A 2 -15.55 4.05 -11.03
C ALA A 2 -14.46 3.00 -10.77
N SER A 3 -13.44 2.94 -11.61
CA SER A 3 -12.27 2.11 -11.32
C SER A 3 -11.36 2.89 -10.37
N GLU A 4 -10.84 2.22 -9.35
CA GLU A 4 -10.02 2.83 -8.32
C GLU A 4 -8.77 1.98 -8.09
N LEU A 5 -7.65 2.62 -7.76
CA LEU A 5 -6.43 1.95 -7.34
C LEU A 5 -6.07 2.39 -5.92
N SER A 6 -6.09 1.45 -4.99
CA SER A 6 -5.75 1.70 -3.60
C SER A 6 -4.26 1.93 -3.41
N VAL A 7 -3.94 2.99 -2.68
CA VAL A 7 -2.59 3.42 -2.30
C VAL A 7 -2.56 3.81 -0.83
N TRP A 8 -1.38 3.90 -0.24
CA TRP A 8 -1.21 4.29 1.16
C TRP A 8 -0.31 5.50 1.27
N TYR A 9 -0.81 6.53 1.95
CA TYR A 9 -0.12 7.79 2.15
C TYR A 9 0.92 7.70 3.27
N ALA A 10 2.12 8.17 2.97
CA ALA A 10 3.18 8.42 3.92
C ALA A 10 3.60 9.89 3.81
N LYS A 11 3.70 10.59 4.94
CA LYS A 11 4.09 12.01 4.97
C LYS A 11 5.60 12.18 4.83
N ASP A 12 6.35 11.24 5.39
CA ASP A 12 7.80 11.24 5.44
C ASP A 12 8.34 9.80 5.39
N GLU A 13 9.66 9.65 5.48
CA GLU A 13 10.32 8.35 5.40
C GLU A 13 9.98 7.44 6.58
N GLN A 14 9.70 8.00 7.76
CA GLN A 14 9.30 7.21 8.94
C GLN A 14 7.92 6.60 8.75
N ASP A 15 7.02 7.35 8.12
CA ASP A 15 5.67 6.90 7.76
C ASP A 15 5.62 5.80 6.68
N LEU A 16 6.70 5.60 5.91
CA LEU A 16 6.71 4.59 4.84
C LEU A 16 6.53 3.17 5.38
N ASP A 17 7.10 2.87 6.55
CA ASP A 17 6.95 1.55 7.15
C ASP A 17 5.51 1.31 7.62
N ASP A 18 4.81 2.35 8.09
CA ASP A 18 3.39 2.28 8.43
C ASP A 18 2.54 2.00 7.19
N ALA A 19 2.80 2.71 6.09
CA ALA A 19 2.10 2.51 4.83
C ALA A 19 2.31 1.08 4.29
N ARG A 20 3.56 0.58 4.33
CA ARG A 20 3.87 -0.80 3.95
C ARG A 20 3.13 -1.82 4.82
N LEU A 21 3.13 -1.63 6.14
CA LEU A 21 2.42 -2.53 7.07
C LEU A 21 0.90 -2.52 6.85
N ALA A 22 0.31 -1.34 6.64
CA ALA A 22 -1.11 -1.19 6.36
C ALA A 22 -1.51 -1.96 5.10
N MET A 23 -0.71 -1.80 4.03
CA MET A 23 -0.91 -2.52 2.77
C MET A 23 -0.77 -4.04 2.96
N LEU A 24 0.29 -4.50 3.63
CA LEU A 24 0.51 -5.92 3.91
C LEU A 24 -0.62 -6.54 4.72
N ALA A 25 -1.11 -5.82 5.74
CA ALA A 25 -2.15 -6.31 6.63
C ALA A 25 -3.51 -6.44 5.94
N ALA A 26 -3.75 -5.65 4.89
CA ALA A 26 -4.94 -5.76 4.03
C ALA A 26 -4.83 -6.88 2.98
N THR A 27 -3.65 -7.49 2.78
CA THR A 27 -3.48 -8.56 1.77
C THR A 27 -4.02 -9.92 2.25
N ASN A 28 -4.68 -10.65 1.35
CA ASN A 28 -5.25 -11.97 1.66
C ASN A 28 -4.22 -13.12 1.65
N LYS A 29 -3.01 -12.92 1.11
CA LYS A 29 -2.01 -13.99 0.99
C LYS A 29 -0.61 -13.40 1.14
N PRO A 30 0.28 -14.06 1.91
CA PRO A 30 1.69 -13.74 1.87
C PRO A 30 2.23 -13.95 0.45
N ALA A 31 2.75 -12.88 -0.14
CA ALA A 31 3.34 -12.88 -1.46
C ALA A 31 4.60 -12.01 -1.47
N THR A 32 5.45 -12.22 -2.47
CA THR A 32 6.49 -11.25 -2.81
C THR A 32 5.81 -10.01 -3.39
N ILE A 33 6.11 -8.85 -2.84
CA ILE A 33 5.45 -7.58 -3.17
C ILE A 33 6.52 -6.55 -3.50
N ASP A 34 6.27 -5.78 -4.56
CA ASP A 34 7.05 -4.61 -4.92
C ASP A 34 6.30 -3.36 -4.43
N PHE A 35 6.91 -2.63 -3.50
CA PHE A 35 6.41 -1.33 -3.05
C PHE A 35 7.02 -0.24 -3.93
N VAL A 36 6.18 0.57 -4.55
CA VAL A 36 6.62 1.70 -5.38
C VAL A 36 6.21 2.98 -4.67
N GLU A 37 7.20 3.82 -4.38
CA GLU A 37 6.98 5.11 -3.73
C GLU A 37 6.73 6.18 -4.78
N ILE A 38 5.50 6.70 -4.81
CA ILE A 38 5.09 7.70 -5.79
C ILE A 38 4.97 9.05 -5.08
N PRO A 39 5.80 10.06 -5.44
CA PRO A 39 5.61 11.40 -4.91
C PRO A 39 4.22 11.92 -5.25
N LEU A 40 3.51 12.49 -4.28
CA LEU A 40 2.15 12.99 -4.49
C LEU A 40 2.09 14.05 -5.60
N SER A 41 3.12 14.88 -5.73
CA SER A 41 3.23 15.87 -6.81
C SER A 41 3.19 15.23 -8.19
N VAL A 42 3.85 14.08 -8.39
CA VAL A 42 3.85 13.36 -9.67
C VAL A 42 2.45 12.88 -10.04
N VAL A 43 1.66 12.44 -9.05
CA VAL A 43 0.27 12.01 -9.27
C VAL A 43 -0.61 13.21 -9.65
N GLN A 44 -0.45 14.32 -8.93
CA GLN A 44 -1.22 15.55 -9.16
C GLN A 44 -0.88 16.22 -10.50
N GLU A 45 0.40 16.30 -10.86
CA GLU A 45 0.88 16.83 -12.15
C GLU A 45 0.37 15.99 -13.33
N ALA A 46 0.15 14.69 -13.12
CA ALA A 46 -0.46 13.80 -14.11
C ALA A 46 -1.98 13.94 -14.22
N GLY A 47 -2.60 14.85 -13.46
CA GLY A 47 -4.06 15.06 -13.46
C GLY A 47 -4.85 13.95 -12.76
N LEU A 48 -4.19 13.07 -12.00
CA LEU A 48 -4.83 11.98 -11.29
C LEU A 48 -5.41 12.46 -9.96
N LYS A 49 -6.62 12.02 -9.64
CA LYS A 49 -7.32 12.40 -8.43
C LYS A 49 -7.05 11.39 -7.31
N VAL A 50 -6.48 11.86 -6.21
CA VAL A 50 -6.30 11.07 -4.99
C VAL A 50 -7.37 11.49 -3.98
N VAL A 51 -8.11 10.51 -3.46
CA VAL A 51 -9.17 10.73 -2.47
C VAL A 51 -8.89 9.98 -1.19
N GLU A 52 -9.37 10.52 -0.06
CA GLU A 52 -9.37 9.78 1.20
C GLU A 52 -10.45 8.71 1.19
N SER A 53 -10.09 7.52 1.65
CA SER A 53 -10.98 6.38 1.78
C SER A 53 -10.53 5.52 2.96
N LEU A 54 -11.44 4.69 3.46
CA LEU A 54 -11.18 3.82 4.60
C LEU A 54 -11.30 2.36 4.17
N PRO A 55 -10.25 1.53 4.33
CA PRO A 55 -10.32 0.15 3.93
C PRO A 55 -11.20 -0.62 4.92
N THR A 56 -11.90 -1.63 4.43
CA THR A 56 -12.76 -2.49 5.27
C THR A 56 -11.94 -3.41 6.17
N VAL A 57 -10.71 -3.75 5.76
CA VAL A 57 -9.81 -4.69 6.44
C VAL A 57 -8.46 -4.02 6.69
N GLY A 58 -7.87 -4.32 7.85
CA GLY A 58 -6.55 -3.85 8.24
C GLY A 58 -6.55 -3.17 9.61
N PRO A 59 -5.36 -2.82 10.13
CA PRO A 59 -5.18 -2.27 11.48
C PRO A 59 -5.82 -0.91 11.64
N GLU A 60 -6.57 -0.70 12.72
CA GLU A 60 -7.37 0.52 12.88
C GLU A 60 -6.50 1.77 13.01
N ALA A 61 -5.36 1.62 13.67
CA ALA A 61 -4.35 2.68 13.79
C ALA A 61 -3.75 3.12 12.44
N LEU A 62 -3.90 2.31 11.38
CA LEU A 62 -3.29 2.56 10.07
C LEU A 62 -4.29 2.87 8.96
N LYS A 63 -5.60 2.69 9.21
CA LYS A 63 -6.65 2.88 8.19
C LYS A 63 -6.69 4.29 7.62
N SER A 64 -6.41 5.31 8.44
CA SER A 64 -6.41 6.72 8.04
C SER A 64 -5.37 7.07 6.98
N ARG A 65 -4.43 6.16 6.67
CA ARG A 65 -3.43 6.32 5.61
C ARG A 65 -3.91 5.85 4.23
N HIS A 66 -5.00 5.09 4.16
CA HIS A 66 -5.51 4.58 2.89
C HIS A 66 -6.05 5.71 2.02
N ARG A 67 -5.74 5.67 0.74
CA ARG A 67 -6.24 6.58 -0.28
C ARG A 67 -6.57 5.77 -1.52
N ASP A 68 -7.44 6.28 -2.37
CA ASP A 68 -7.64 5.73 -3.70
C ASP A 68 -7.25 6.76 -4.76
N ILE A 69 -6.57 6.30 -5.80
CA ILE A 69 -6.53 7.02 -7.08
C ILE A 69 -7.87 6.72 -7.76
N ALA A 70 -8.74 7.72 -7.80
CA ALA A 70 -10.14 7.59 -8.19
C ALA A 70 -10.41 8.09 -9.60
N ASP A 71 -11.62 7.82 -10.08
CA ASP A 71 -12.14 8.22 -11.38
C ASP A 71 -11.25 7.71 -12.54
N LEU A 72 -10.70 6.50 -12.40
CA LEU A 72 -9.81 5.92 -13.41
C LEU A 72 -10.59 5.35 -14.62
N ASP A 73 -10.10 5.74 -15.79
CA ASP A 73 -10.39 5.21 -17.12
C ASP A 73 -9.13 4.54 -17.74
N LEU A 74 -9.20 4.15 -19.01
CA LEU A 74 -8.07 3.48 -19.67
C LEU A 74 -6.83 4.38 -19.84
N ASP A 75 -7.03 5.67 -20.09
CA ASP A 75 -5.93 6.62 -20.33
C ASP A 75 -5.21 6.96 -19.01
N SER A 76 -5.97 7.17 -17.93
CA SER A 76 -5.42 7.36 -16.59
C SER A 76 -4.75 6.09 -16.05
N LEU A 77 -5.28 4.90 -16.31
CA LEU A 77 -4.58 3.63 -16.00
C LEU A 77 -3.26 3.51 -16.76
N GLN A 78 -3.23 3.89 -18.05
CA GLN A 78 -1.98 3.93 -18.81
C GLN A 78 -0.98 4.92 -18.19
N THR A 79 -1.48 6.05 -17.70
CA THR A 79 -0.66 7.09 -17.05
C THR A 79 -0.06 6.58 -15.74
N VAL A 80 -0.85 5.92 -14.89
CA VAL A 80 -0.36 5.25 -13.66
C VAL A 80 0.71 4.20 -14.01
N ALA A 81 0.48 3.38 -15.03
CA ALA A 81 1.44 2.37 -15.46
C ALA A 81 2.79 2.98 -15.91
N LYS A 82 2.75 4.10 -16.65
CA LYS A 82 3.95 4.84 -17.06
C LYS A 82 4.70 5.44 -15.86
N ILE A 83 3.98 5.99 -14.88
CA ILE A 83 4.58 6.50 -13.64
C ILE A 83 5.31 5.37 -12.90
N ILE A 84 4.64 4.23 -12.70
CA ILE A 84 5.22 3.06 -12.04
C ILE A 84 6.45 2.57 -12.80
N GLN A 85 6.36 2.41 -14.12
CA GLN A 85 7.48 1.95 -14.94
C GLN A 85 8.71 2.86 -14.81
N ARG A 86 8.50 4.19 -14.84
CA ARG A 86 9.57 5.17 -14.63
C ARG A 86 10.22 4.99 -13.25
N LEU A 87 9.41 4.92 -12.19
CA LEU A 87 9.92 4.79 -10.81
C LEU A 87 10.66 3.47 -10.58
N LEU A 88 10.20 2.36 -11.18
CA LEU A 88 10.92 1.09 -11.18
C LEU A 88 12.31 1.24 -11.84
N SER A 89 12.42 2.00 -12.94
CA SER A 89 13.70 2.24 -13.62
C SER A 89 14.66 3.16 -12.86
N GLU A 90 14.13 3.96 -11.93
CA GLU A 90 14.89 4.85 -11.05
C GLU A 90 15.27 4.19 -9.70
N ASP A 91 15.05 2.87 -9.57
CA ASP A 91 15.26 2.10 -8.33
C ASP A 91 14.46 2.66 -7.12
N LYS A 92 13.31 3.28 -7.38
CA LYS A 92 12.37 3.78 -6.37
C LYS A 92 11.37 2.70 -5.92
N ALA A 93 11.80 1.45 -6.00
CA ALA A 93 10.98 0.29 -5.71
C ALA A 93 11.66 -0.59 -4.67
N LYS A 94 10.90 -0.99 -3.65
CA LYS A 94 11.37 -1.90 -2.61
C LYS A 94 10.68 -3.25 -2.78
N ARG A 95 11.43 -4.27 -3.21
CA ARG A 95 10.96 -5.64 -3.27
C ARG A 95 11.06 -6.30 -1.89
N LEU A 96 9.97 -6.88 -1.41
CA LEU A 96 9.93 -7.71 -0.21
C LEU A 96 9.43 -9.10 -0.56
N THR A 97 10.20 -10.12 -0.19
CA THR A 97 9.79 -11.52 -0.32
C THR A 97 8.66 -11.84 0.66
N ALA A 98 7.88 -12.89 0.36
CA ALA A 98 6.84 -13.36 1.28
C ALA A 98 7.37 -13.63 2.71
N GLY A 99 8.60 -14.12 2.86
CA GLY A 99 9.23 -14.32 4.16
C GLY A 99 9.48 -13.00 4.90
N GLN A 100 10.01 -11.98 4.20
CA GLN A 100 10.22 -10.64 4.76
C GLN A 100 8.89 -9.98 5.16
N CYS A 101 7.85 -10.09 4.32
CA CYS A 101 6.51 -9.58 4.63
C CYS A 101 5.95 -10.21 5.92
N LYS A 102 6.09 -11.54 6.09
CA LYS A 102 5.69 -12.23 7.33
C LYS A 102 6.47 -11.73 8.54
N THR A 103 7.79 -11.59 8.41
CA THR A 103 8.64 -11.10 9.50
C THR A 103 8.22 -9.69 9.94
N MET A 104 7.94 -8.79 8.99
CA MET A 104 7.46 -7.44 9.30
C MET A 104 6.14 -7.45 10.06
N LEU A 105 5.17 -8.25 9.62
CA LEU A 105 3.88 -8.38 10.30
C LEU A 105 4.04 -8.95 11.72
N LYS A 106 4.85 -10.00 11.89
CA LYS A 106 5.13 -10.59 13.22
C LYS A 106 5.80 -9.60 14.16
N GLN A 107 6.77 -8.83 13.67
CA GLN A 107 7.45 -7.81 14.46
C GLN A 107 6.49 -6.69 14.86
N ALA A 108 5.62 -6.25 13.95
CA ALA A 108 4.60 -5.24 14.27
C ALA A 108 3.63 -5.72 15.36
N ILE A 109 3.19 -6.99 15.31
CA ILE A 109 2.36 -7.61 16.35
C ILE A 109 3.13 -7.69 17.68
N ALA A 110 4.36 -8.19 17.66
CA ALA A 110 5.19 -8.32 18.87
C ALA A 110 5.46 -6.97 19.55
N ASN A 111 5.53 -5.89 18.76
CA ASN A 111 5.71 -4.52 19.24
C ASN A 111 4.39 -3.81 19.58
N ASN A 112 3.26 -4.55 19.64
CA ASN A 112 1.92 -4.02 19.94
C ASN A 112 1.47 -2.88 19.02
N ARG A 113 1.93 -2.87 17.76
CA ARG A 113 1.49 -1.88 16.77
C ARG A 113 0.06 -2.14 16.31
N PHE A 114 -0.34 -3.40 16.29
CA PHE A 114 -1.68 -3.91 16.04
C PHE A 114 -1.74 -5.39 16.42
N SER A 115 -2.94 -5.95 16.41
CA SER A 115 -3.23 -7.32 16.79
C SER A 115 -3.50 -8.23 15.58
N ALA A 116 -3.23 -9.54 15.71
CA ALA A 116 -3.30 -10.49 14.60
C ALA A 116 -4.72 -10.70 14.02
N ASN A 117 -5.75 -10.38 14.80
CA ASN A 117 -7.17 -10.39 14.39
C ASN A 117 -7.56 -9.16 13.56
N GLU A 118 -6.71 -8.13 13.49
CA GLU A 118 -6.92 -6.97 12.59
C GLU A 118 -6.39 -7.23 11.16
N LEU A 119 -5.72 -8.36 10.96
CA LEU A 119 -5.22 -8.79 9.66
C LEU A 119 -6.32 -9.48 8.84
N ALA A 120 -6.20 -9.43 7.51
CA ALA A 120 -7.04 -10.25 6.65
C ALA A 120 -6.92 -11.75 6.99
N GLU A 121 -8.04 -12.49 6.94
CA GLU A 121 -8.13 -13.90 7.36
C GLU A 121 -7.06 -14.78 6.71
N GLY A 122 -6.81 -14.56 5.42
CA GLY A 122 -5.86 -15.36 4.66
C GLY A 122 -4.38 -15.12 5.00
N ILE A 123 -4.04 -14.00 5.65
CA ILE A 123 -2.68 -13.77 6.19
C ILE A 123 -2.58 -14.12 7.67
N SER A 124 -3.61 -13.83 8.47
CA SER A 124 -3.66 -14.18 9.90
C SER A 124 -3.42 -15.68 10.14
N SER A 125 -4.04 -16.53 9.32
CA SER A 125 -3.88 -18.00 9.36
C SER A 125 -2.48 -18.52 8.94
N LYS A 126 -1.60 -17.67 8.39
CA LYS A 126 -0.32 -18.05 7.78
C LYS A 126 0.90 -17.41 8.44
N LEU A 127 0.69 -16.63 9.49
CA LEU A 127 1.75 -16.07 10.33
C LEU A 127 2.22 -17.10 11.33
#